data_AF-A0A1T3HLD9-F1
#
_entry.id   AF-A0A1T3HLD9-F1
#
_cell.length_a   1.000
_cell.length_b   1.000
_cell.length_c   1.000
_cell.angle_alpha   90.00
_cell.angle_beta   90.00
_cell.angle_gamma   90.00
#
_symmetry.space_group_name_H-M   'P 1'
#
loop_
_entity.id
_entity.type
_entity.pdbx_description
1 polymer ?
#
loop_
_entity_poly.entity_id
_entity_poly.type
_entity_poly.pdbx_seq_one_letter_code
_entity_poly.pdbx_strand_id
1 'polypeptide(L)'
;MKVLYYLFYKINVFFKSISNDGWSEWKSLVVIGSAQVFVLIELIIWWTIITKSKVDIPKYYFIVFGLLITSMNYYIFKHNSNKYNDLFKSYSKRKNIIGGWFVFVLLLGIFGSLIYSFYRLSLVFN
;
A
#
# COMPACT_ATOMS: atom_id res chain seq x y z
N MET A 1 11.31 1.65 9.91
CA MET A 1 11.52 2.52 8.72
C MET A 1 12.12 1.78 7.51
N LYS A 2 13.26 1.08 7.64
CA LYS A 2 13.95 0.43 6.49
C LYS A 2 13.07 -0.53 5.66
N VAL A 3 12.12 -1.24 6.28
CA VAL A 3 11.21 -2.17 5.59
C VAL A 3 10.23 -1.44 4.66
N LEU A 4 9.67 -0.31 5.08
CA LEU A 4 8.75 0.50 4.25
C LEU A 4 9.49 1.08 3.04
N TYR A 5 10.70 1.61 3.25
CA TYR A 5 11.55 2.07 2.16
C TYR A 5 11.96 0.95 1.21
N TYR A 6 12.18 -0.26 1.72
CA TYR A 6 12.46 -1.43 0.89
C TYR A 6 11.24 -1.83 0.04
N LEU A 7 10.04 -1.82 0.62
CA LEU A 7 8.79 -2.09 -0.09
C LEU A 7 8.58 -1.07 -1.22
N PHE A 8 8.73 0.23 -0.93
CA PHE A 8 8.69 1.29 -1.94
C PHE A 8 9.74 1.08 -3.04
N TYR A 9 10.98 0.78 -2.65
CA TYR A 9 12.06 0.53 -3.59
C TYR A 9 11.75 -0.63 -4.53
N LYS A 10 11.23 -1.76 -4.04
CA LYS A 10 10.91 -2.90 -4.90
C LYS A 10 9.80 -2.59 -5.90
N ILE A 11 8.77 -1.88 -5.47
CA ILE A 11 7.69 -1.45 -6.35
C ILE A 11 8.23 -0.48 -7.41
N ASN A 12 9.12 0.44 -7.03
CA ASN A 12 9.72 1.39 -7.95
C ASN A 12 10.63 0.71 -8.98
N VAL A 13 11.45 -0.26 -8.57
CA VAL A 13 12.27 -1.05 -9.50
C VAL A 13 11.39 -1.86 -10.46
N PHE A 14 10.29 -2.43 -9.97
CA PHE A 14 9.32 -3.12 -10.82
C PHE A 14 8.74 -2.20 -11.89
N PHE A 15 8.26 -1.00 -11.52
CA PHE A 15 7.75 -0.04 -12.51
C PHE A 15 8.83 0.46 -13.48
N LYS A 16 10.05 0.71 -13.01
CA LYS A 16 11.19 1.05 -13.90
C LYS A 16 11.51 -0.06 -14.89
N SER A 17 11.30 -1.32 -14.51
CA SER A 17 11.53 -2.47 -15.41
C SER A 17 10.46 -2.61 -16.49
N ILE A 18 9.25 -2.08 -16.25
CA ILE A 18 8.13 -2.13 -17.20
C ILE A 18 8.15 -0.91 -18.13
N SER A 19 8.38 0.27 -17.56
CA SER A 19 8.34 1.54 -18.28
C SER A 19 9.49 2.43 -17.83
N ASN A 20 10.32 2.86 -18.77
CA ASN A 20 11.37 3.85 -18.52
C ASN A 20 10.82 5.29 -18.60
N ASP A 21 9.67 5.53 -17.98
CA ASP A 21 9.11 6.85 -17.80
C ASP A 21 9.48 7.39 -16.42
N GLY A 22 9.72 8.70 -16.29
CA GLY A 22 10.04 9.36 -15.01
C GLY A 22 8.93 9.28 -13.94
N TRP A 23 7.88 8.49 -14.20
CA TRP A 23 6.68 8.34 -13.39
C TRP A 23 6.70 7.11 -12.47
N SER A 24 7.74 6.28 -12.53
CA SER A 24 7.85 5.05 -11.72
C SER A 24 7.68 5.32 -10.21
N GLU A 25 8.18 6.46 -9.72
CA GLU A 25 8.05 6.86 -8.32
C GLU A 25 6.60 7.19 -7.95
N TRP A 26 5.88 7.92 -8.80
CA TRP A 26 4.47 8.22 -8.60
C TRP A 26 3.61 6.95 -8.65
N LYS A 27 3.88 6.04 -9.60
CA LYS A 27 3.21 4.73 -9.67
C LYS A 27 3.42 3.94 -8.38
N SER A 28 4.63 4.00 -7.81
CA SER A 28 4.95 3.35 -6.53
C SER A 28 4.21 3.98 -5.35
N LEU A 29 4.12 5.31 -5.31
CA LEU A 29 3.32 6.03 -4.30
C LEU A 29 1.84 5.64 -4.38
N VAL A 30 1.29 5.52 -5.60
CA VAL A 30 -0.09 5.08 -5.81
C VAL A 30 -0.30 3.67 -5.27
N VAL A 31 0.59 2.71 -5.57
CA VAL A 31 0.44 1.34 -5.06
C VAL A 31 0.47 1.29 -3.53
N ILE A 32 1.41 2.01 -2.89
CA ILE A 32 1.45 2.07 -1.42
C ILE A 32 0.21 2.76 -0.85
N GLY A 33 -0.22 3.87 -1.46
CA GLY A 33 -1.42 4.58 -1.06
C GLY A 33 -2.67 3.70 -1.16
N SER A 34 -2.84 2.99 -2.26
CA SER A 34 -3.95 2.04 -2.43
C SER A 34 -3.91 0.92 -1.39
N ALA A 35 -2.74 0.34 -1.12
CA ALA A 35 -2.60 -0.68 -0.08
C ALA A 35 -2.98 -0.16 1.31
N GLN A 36 -2.60 1.08 1.66
CA GLN A 36 -3.01 1.73 2.91
C GLN A 36 -4.52 1.97 2.97
N VAL A 37 -5.12 2.45 1.88
CA VAL A 37 -6.57 2.65 1.78
C VAL A 37 -7.32 1.33 1.95
N PHE A 38 -6.84 0.24 1.35
CA PHE A 38 -7.44 -1.09 1.51
C PHE A 38 -7.42 -1.54 2.97
N VAL A 39 -6.29 -1.40 3.67
CA VAL A 39 -6.21 -1.73 5.09
C VAL A 39 -7.18 -0.87 5.93
N LEU A 40 -7.32 0.42 5.63
CA LEU A 40 -8.28 1.30 6.33
C LEU A 40 -9.73 0.88 6.09
N ILE A 41 -10.09 0.56 4.85
CA ILE A 41 -11.42 0.05 4.51
C ILE A 41 -11.70 -1.26 5.25
N GLU A 42 -10.73 -2.17 5.26
CA GLU A 42 -10.83 -3.44 5.98
C GLU A 42 -11.08 -3.23 7.48
N LEU A 43 -10.38 -2.29 8.13
CA LEU A 43 -10.61 -1.95 9.53
C LEU A 43 -12.04 -1.45 9.78
N ILE A 44 -12.56 -0.59 8.89
CA ILE A 44 -13.94 -0.09 8.97
C ILE A 44 -14.95 -1.23 8.82
N ILE A 45 -14.70 -2.17 7.89
CA ILE A 45 -15.55 -3.34 7.68
C ILE A 45 -15.59 -4.21 8.94
N TRP A 46 -14.44 -4.55 9.50
CA TRP A 46 -14.38 -5.36 10.71
C TRP A 46 -15.02 -4.68 11.91
N TRP A 47 -14.81 -3.37 12.07
CA TRP A 47 -15.49 -2.57 13.08
C TRP A 47 -17.01 -2.62 12.94
N THR A 48 -17.51 -2.48 11.71
CA THR A 48 -18.93 -2.58 11.37
C THR A 48 -19.50 -3.96 11.71
N ILE A 49 -18.78 -5.04 11.39
CA ILE A 49 -19.18 -6.42 11.68
C ILE A 49 -19.28 -6.68 13.19
N ILE A 50 -18.32 -6.17 13.97
CA ILE A 50 -18.23 -6.37 15.44
C ILE A 50 -19.32 -5.56 16.16
N THR A 51 -19.46 -4.28 15.82
CA THR A 51 -20.37 -3.37 16.53
C THR A 51 -21.81 -3.46 16.03
N LYS A 52 -22.05 -4.09 14.87
CA LYS A 52 -23.33 -4.07 14.15
C LYS A 52 -23.85 -2.67 13.83
N SER A 53 -22.99 -1.66 13.94
CA SER A 53 -23.34 -0.26 13.69
C SER A 53 -22.93 0.11 12.26
N LYS A 54 -23.82 0.80 11.54
CA LYS A 54 -23.47 1.34 10.23
C LYS A 54 -22.56 2.55 10.44
N VAL A 55 -21.35 2.49 9.88
CA VAL A 55 -20.45 3.62 9.85
C VAL A 55 -20.86 4.53 8.68
N ASP A 56 -21.43 5.68 9.00
CA ASP A 56 -21.67 6.73 8.01
C ASP A 56 -20.48 7.68 7.97
N ILE A 57 -19.68 7.60 6.91
CA ILE A 57 -18.52 8.46 6.69
C ILE A 57 -18.91 9.49 5.62
N PRO A 58 -19.01 10.78 5.98
CA PRO A 58 -19.29 11.82 5.00
C PRO A 58 -18.26 11.84 3.86
N LYS A 59 -18.75 12.03 2.63
CA LYS A 59 -17.94 11.95 1.40
C LYS A 59 -16.68 12.85 1.42
N TYR A 60 -16.75 14.01 2.05
CA TYR A 60 -15.62 14.95 2.12
C TYR A 60 -14.44 14.41 2.94
N TYR A 61 -14.66 13.52 3.91
CA TYR A 61 -13.57 12.91 4.68
C TYR A 61 -12.70 12.03 3.79
N PHE A 62 -13.24 11.39 2.75
CA PHE A 62 -12.43 10.62 1.80
C PHE A 62 -11.43 11.50 1.05
N ILE A 63 -11.81 12.73 0.70
CA ILE A 63 -10.92 13.70 0.05
C ILE A 63 -9.80 14.11 1.03
N VAL A 64 -10.17 14.44 2.26
CA VAL A 64 -9.21 14.84 3.30
C VAL A 64 -8.23 13.71 3.61
N PHE A 65 -8.72 12.48 3.80
CA PHE A 65 -7.87 11.31 4.06
C PHE A 65 -6.99 10.97 2.86
N GLY A 66 -7.52 11.05 1.64
CA GLY A 66 -6.73 10.87 0.42
C GLY A 66 -5.57 11.86 0.33
N LEU A 67 -5.85 13.16 0.53
CA LEU A 67 -4.82 14.20 0.53
C LEU A 67 -3.77 13.99 1.63
N LEU A 68 -4.21 13.62 2.84
CA LEU A 68 -3.34 13.38 3.97
C LEU A 68 -2.41 12.18 3.72
N ILE A 69 -2.96 11.06 3.25
CA ILE A 69 -2.20 9.85 2.87
C ILE A 69 -1.19 10.18 1.78
N THR A 70 -1.62 10.85 0.70
CA THR A 70 -0.73 11.21 -0.40
C THR A 70 0.39 12.15 0.06
N SER A 71 0.07 13.15 0.87
CA SER A 71 1.05 14.11 1.39
C SER A 71 2.07 13.45 2.33
N MET A 72 1.60 12.58 3.23
CA MET A 72 2.49 11.82 4.11
C MET A 72 3.40 10.88 3.32
N ASN A 73 2.86 10.13 2.36
CA ASN A 73 3.67 9.23 1.52
C ASN A 73 4.68 10.01 0.67
N TYR A 74 4.30 11.17 0.14
CA TYR A 74 5.22 12.05 -0.58
C TYR A 74 6.39 12.48 0.30
N TYR A 75 6.10 13.00 1.50
CA TYR A 75 7.13 13.47 2.43
C TYR A 75 8.05 12.33 2.89
N ILE A 76 7.49 11.16 3.21
CA ILE A 76 8.25 10.01 3.70
C ILE A 76 9.11 9.43 2.58
N PHE A 77 8.52 9.08 1.43
CA PHE A 77 9.19 8.28 0.42
C PHE A 77 9.95 9.12 -0.61
N LYS A 78 9.37 10.21 -1.11
CA LYS A 78 10.00 10.98 -2.20
C LYS A 78 11.16 11.84 -1.70
N HIS A 79 11.08 12.38 -0.49
CA HIS A 79 12.17 13.16 0.08
C HIS A 79 13.41 12.29 0.37
N ASN A 80 13.23 11.02 0.73
CA ASN A 80 14.31 10.12 1.17
C ASN A 80 14.67 9.01 0.16
N SER A 81 14.02 8.95 -1.00
CA SER A 81 14.13 7.83 -1.96
C SER A 81 15.58 7.57 -2.40
N ASN A 82 16.33 8.63 -2.71
CA ASN A 82 17.70 8.52 -3.21
C ASN A 82 18.65 7.88 -2.19
N LYS A 83 18.51 8.23 -0.90
CA LYS A 83 19.37 7.71 0.17
C LYS A 83 19.24 6.19 0.36
N TYR A 84 18.04 5.65 0.17
CA TYR A 84 17.77 4.23 0.39
C TYR A 84 17.95 3.38 -0.88
N ASN A 85 17.79 3.98 -2.07
CA ASN A 85 18.00 3.29 -3.34
C ASN A 85 19.42 2.71 -3.44
N ASP A 86 20.44 3.49 -3.09
CA ASP A 86 21.83 3.03 -3.21
C ASP A 86 22.17 1.95 -2.18
N LEU A 87 21.58 2.05 -0.98
CA LEU A 87 21.65 1.01 0.04
C LEU A 87 21.07 -0.32 -0.46
N PHE A 88 19.90 -0.31 -1.09
CA PHE A 88 19.23 -1.55 -1.52
C PHE A 88 19.72 -2.10 -2.86
N LYS A 89 20.32 -1.25 -3.72
CA LYS A 89 21.02 -1.72 -4.93
C LYS A 89 22.21 -2.61 -4.61
N SER A 90 22.88 -2.40 -3.47
CA SER A 90 24.02 -3.21 -3.04
C SER A 90 23.63 -4.61 -2.53
N TYR A 91 22.34 -4.95 -2.47
CA TYR A 91 21.89 -6.26 -2.00
C TYR A 91 22.17 -7.36 -3.03
N SER A 92 22.56 -8.55 -2.54
CA SER A 92 22.81 -9.71 -3.39
C SER A 92 21.58 -10.14 -4.18
N LYS A 93 21.78 -10.70 -5.38
CA LYS A 93 20.70 -11.15 -6.28
C LYS A 93 19.66 -12.03 -5.56
N ARG A 94 20.11 -12.97 -4.71
CA ARG A 94 19.24 -13.85 -3.93
C ARG A 94 18.34 -13.07 -2.95
N LYS A 95 18.90 -12.12 -2.19
CA LYS A 95 18.13 -11.27 -1.26
C LYS A 95 17.10 -10.42 -2.00
N ASN A 96 17.46 -9.94 -3.19
CA ASN A 96 16.58 -9.13 -4.03
C ASN A 96 15.37 -9.95 -4.54
N ILE A 97 15.58 -11.21 -4.94
CA ILE A 97 14.50 -12.11 -5.40
C ILE A 97 13.55 -12.45 -4.24
N ILE A 98 14.09 -12.90 -3.10
CA ILE A 98 13.27 -13.28 -1.93
C ILE A 98 12.44 -12.09 -1.46
N GLY A 99 13.05 -10.91 -1.34
CA GLY A 99 12.32 -9.73 -0.91
C GLY A 99 11.32 -9.21 -1.96
N GLY A 100 11.53 -9.48 -3.26
CA GLY A 100 10.53 -9.20 -4.29
C GLY A 100 9.28 -10.06 -4.12
N TRP A 101 9.48 -11.38 -3.94
CA TRP A 101 8.38 -12.31 -3.65
C TRP A 101 7.64 -11.94 -2.36
N PHE A 102 8.36 -11.55 -1.31
CA PHE A 102 7.74 -11.08 -0.07
C PHE A 102 6.81 -9.87 -0.30
N VAL A 103 7.27 -8.85 -1.05
CA VAL A 103 6.43 -7.67 -1.36
C VAL A 103 5.21 -8.06 -2.18
N PHE A 104 5.37 -8.95 -3.16
CA PHE A 104 4.26 -9.42 -4.00
C PHE A 104 3.20 -10.19 -3.19
N VAL A 105 3.62 -11.16 -2.38
CA VAL A 105 2.73 -11.94 -1.51
C VAL A 105 2.04 -11.04 -0.49
N LEU A 106 2.73 -10.04 0.06
CA LEU A 106 2.14 -9.08 0.98
C LEU A 106 1.02 -8.26 0.33
N LEU A 107 1.25 -7.72 -0.89
CA LEU A 107 0.22 -6.97 -1.62
C LEU A 107 -0.98 -7.86 -1.99
N LEU A 108 -0.73 -9.09 -2.43
CA LEU A 108 -1.80 -10.07 -2.67
C LEU A 108 -2.56 -10.42 -1.39
N GLY A 109 -1.86 -10.54 -0.26
CA GLY A 109 -2.47 -10.79 1.04
C GLY A 109 -3.42 -9.69 1.46
N ILE A 110 -3.01 -8.41 1.31
CA ILE A 110 -3.89 -7.26 1.58
C ILE A 110 -5.12 -7.30 0.68
N PHE A 111 -4.94 -7.55 -0.61
CA PHE A 111 -6.06 -7.60 -1.56
C PHE A 111 -7.03 -8.76 -1.27
N GLY A 112 -6.49 -9.95 -0.99
CA GLY A 112 -7.29 -11.13 -0.60
C GLY A 112 -8.04 -10.91 0.73
N SER A 113 -7.39 -10.30 1.72
CA SER A 113 -8.00 -9.97 3.01
C SER A 113 -9.16 -8.98 2.85
N LEU A 114 -8.98 -7.97 1.99
CA LEU A 114 -10.03 -7.02 1.65
C LEU A 114 -11.25 -7.73 1.04
N ILE A 115 -11.05 -8.59 0.04
CA ILE A 115 -12.15 -9.38 -0.57
C ILE A 115 -12.86 -10.22 0.49
N TYR A 116 -12.09 -10.89 1.36
CA TYR A 116 -12.65 -11.70 2.44
C TYR A 116 -13.48 -10.86 3.42
N SER A 117 -13.00 -9.66 3.78
CA SER A 117 -13.72 -8.76 4.67
C SER A 117 -15.09 -8.33 4.09
N PHE A 118 -15.15 -7.99 2.80
CA PHE A 118 -16.41 -7.69 2.11
C PHE A 118 -17.34 -8.90 2.05
N TYR A 119 -16.80 -10.09 1.78
CA TYR A 119 -17.58 -11.33 1.83
C TYR A 119 -18.22 -11.53 3.21
N ARG A 120 -17.44 -11.40 4.30
CA ARG A 120 -17.95 -11.51 5.67
C ARG A 120 -18.99 -10.43 6.00
N LEU A 121 -18.80 -9.22 5.51
CA LEU A 121 -19.79 -8.15 5.67
C LEU A 121 -21.11 -8.53 5.01
N SER A 122 -21.07 -9.04 3.78
CA SER A 122 -22.27 -9.44 3.04
C SER A 122 -23.06 -10.55 3.74
N LEU A 123 -22.39 -11.51 4.39
CA LEU A 123 -23.05 -12.57 5.16
C LEU A 123 -23.72 -12.10 6.45
N VAL A 124 -23.28 -10.98 7.02
CA VAL A 124 -23.77 -10.48 8.31
C VAL A 124 -24.96 -9.53 8.14
N PHE A 125 -25.02 -8.84 7.00
CA PHE A 125 -26.01 -7.79 6.72
C PHE A 125 -26.96 -8.13 5.57
N ASN A 126 -26.90 -9.35 5.02
CA ASN A 126 -27.99 -9.99 4.27
C ASN A 126 -28.95 -10.67 5.25
#